data_AF-A0AAW6GYM7-F1
#
_entry.id   AF-A0AAW6GYM7-F1
#
_cell.length_a   1.000
_cell.length_b   1.000
_cell.length_c   1.000
_cell.angle_alpha   90.00
_cell.angle_beta   90.00
_cell.angle_gamma   90.00
#
_symmetry.space_group_name_H-M   'P 1'
#
loop_
_entity.id
_entity.type
_entity.pdbx_description
1 polymer ?
#
loop_
_entity_poly.entity_id
_entity_poly.type
_entity_poly.pdbx_seq_one_letter_code
_entity_poly.pdbx_strand_id
1 'polypeptide(L)'
;MCKFIIACLISLSALSFSSCTQKKVATSVAYMDFPQTIELKARVQPLDTALFRYPFRVRVQGDKAVVMDLHGTDYFCHVFHYP
;
A
#
# COMPACT_ATOMS: atom_id res chain seq x y z
N MET A 1 14.87 -9.73 -67.01
CA MET A 1 15.22 -9.12 -65.70
C MET A 1 14.02 -8.47 -65.00
N CYS A 2 13.25 -7.57 -65.63
CA CYS A 2 12.08 -6.92 -64.98
C CYS A 2 11.02 -7.88 -64.41
N LYS A 3 10.69 -8.98 -65.11
CA LYS A 3 9.65 -9.92 -64.64
C LYS A 3 10.00 -10.63 -63.33
N PHE A 4 11.28 -10.92 -63.10
CA PHE A 4 11.77 -11.51 -61.84
C PHE A 4 11.77 -10.51 -60.69
N ILE A 5 12.14 -9.25 -60.98
CA ILE A 5 12.11 -8.17 -59.98
C ILE A 5 10.68 -7.90 -59.53
N ILE A 6 9.72 -7.84 -60.46
CA ILE A 6 8.30 -7.64 -60.15
C ILE A 6 7.75 -8.79 -59.30
N ALA A 7 8.07 -10.04 -59.63
CA ALA A 7 7.65 -11.20 -58.83
C ALA A 7 8.22 -11.15 -57.40
N CYS A 8 9.47 -10.71 -57.25
CA CYS A 8 10.12 -10.57 -55.94
C CYS A 8 9.46 -9.47 -55.10
N LEU A 9 9.12 -8.32 -55.71
CA LEU A 9 8.44 -7.21 -55.04
C LEU A 9 7.03 -7.60 -54.57
N ILE A 10 6.28 -8.37 -55.38
CA ILE A 10 4.96 -8.87 -55.00
C ILE A 10 5.05 -9.90 -53.86
N SER A 11 6.08 -10.75 -53.87
CA SER A 11 6.31 -11.69 -52.77
C SER A 11 6.63 -10.94 -51.46
N LEU A 12 7.56 -9.98 -51.50
CA LEU A 12 7.91 -9.18 -50.33
C LEU A 12 6.70 -8.43 -49.75
N SER A 13 5.83 -7.87 -50.59
CA SER A 13 4.64 -7.16 -50.12
C SER A 13 3.65 -8.11 -49.44
N ALA A 14 3.41 -9.30 -49.99
CA ALA A 14 2.54 -10.30 -49.38
C ALA A 14 3.03 -10.77 -47.99
N LEU A 15 4.34 -10.93 -47.82
CA LEU A 15 4.95 -11.27 -46.52
C LEU A 15 4.76 -10.15 -45.47
N SER A 16 4.84 -8.88 -45.87
CA SER A 16 4.66 -7.76 -44.94
C SER A 16 3.22 -7.61 -44.40
N PHE A 17 2.20 -8.06 -45.13
CA PHE A 17 0.81 -8.02 -44.63
C PHE A 17 0.48 -9.12 -43.60
N SER A 18 1.27 -10.19 -43.54
CA SER A 18 1.02 -11.31 -42.62
C SER A 18 1.53 -11.06 -41.20
N SER A 19 2.34 -10.02 -40.97
CA SER A 19 2.93 -9.72 -39.66
C SER A 19 2.01 -8.97 -38.70
N CYS A 20 0.86 -8.46 -39.17
CA CYS A 20 -0.08 -7.70 -38.36
C CYS A 20 -1.18 -8.59 -37.76
N THR A 21 -0.79 -9.68 -37.09
CA THR A 21 -1.75 -10.42 -36.26
C THR A 21 -1.67 -9.87 -34.84
N GLN A 22 -2.54 -8.90 -34.51
CA GLN A 22 -2.67 -8.41 -33.14
C GLN A 22 -3.24 -9.54 -32.28
N LYS A 23 -2.44 -10.09 -31.38
CA LYS A 23 -2.94 -11.05 -30.38
C LYS A 23 -4.10 -10.38 -29.65
N LYS A 24 -5.27 -11.02 -29.62
CA LYS A 24 -6.38 -10.59 -28.77
C LYS A 24 -5.88 -10.70 -27.33
N VAL A 25 -5.44 -9.58 -26.77
CA VAL A 25 -5.19 -9.47 -25.34
C VAL A 25 -6.54 -9.78 -24.70
N ALA A 26 -6.62 -10.91 -24.00
CA ALA A 26 -7.76 -11.22 -23.16
C ALA A 26 -7.99 -9.98 -22.30
N THR A 27 -9.16 -9.35 -22.45
CA THR A 27 -9.56 -8.12 -21.79
C THR A 27 -9.06 -8.19 -20.36
N SER A 28 -7.97 -7.47 -20.05
CA SER A 28 -7.52 -7.32 -18.67
C SER A 28 -8.71 -6.68 -17.99
N VAL A 29 -9.40 -7.43 -17.11
CA VAL A 29 -10.56 -6.94 -16.40
C VAL A 29 -10.08 -5.70 -15.66
N ALA A 30 -10.41 -4.54 -16.20
CA ALA A 30 -10.06 -3.28 -15.59
C ALA A 30 -10.75 -3.30 -14.23
N TYR A 31 -9.98 -3.20 -13.16
CA TYR A 31 -10.51 -3.11 -11.81
C TYR A 31 -11.18 -1.74 -11.69
N MET A 32 -12.45 -1.67 -12.11
CA MET A 32 -13.22 -0.43 -12.13
C MET A 32 -13.96 -0.20 -10.82
N ASP A 33 -14.26 -1.28 -10.08
CA ASP A 33 -14.98 -1.18 -8.82
C ASP A 33 -14.73 -2.40 -7.92
N PHE A 34 -15.05 -2.25 -6.64
CA PHE A 34 -15.05 -3.33 -5.68
C PHE A 34 -16.27 -4.25 -5.94
N PRO A 35 -16.12 -5.58 -5.89
CA PRO A 35 -17.25 -6.50 -6.04
C PRO A 35 -18.28 -6.36 -4.90
N GLN A 36 -17.86 -5.77 -3.78
CA GLN A 36 -18.70 -5.53 -2.63
C GLN A 36 -18.19 -4.33 -1.83
N THR A 37 -19.10 -3.45 -1.45
CA THR A 37 -18.86 -2.37 -0.49
C THR A 37 -19.44 -2.79 0.85
N ILE A 38 -18.62 -2.78 1.91
CA ILE A 38 -19.04 -3.11 3.27
C ILE A 38 -18.98 -1.85 4.11
N GLU A 39 -20.11 -1.48 4.71
CA GLU A 39 -20.18 -0.36 5.65
C GLU A 39 -19.60 -0.79 7.01
N LEU A 40 -18.51 -0.15 7.43
CA LEU A 40 -17.89 -0.38 8.73
C LEU A 40 -18.47 0.59 9.76
N LYS A 41 -19.04 0.06 10.84
CA LYS A 41 -19.50 0.85 11.98
C LYS A 41 -18.38 0.91 13.02
N ALA A 42 -17.81 2.10 13.21
CA ALA A 42 -16.83 2.37 14.26
C ALA A 42 -17.45 3.29 15.32
N ARG A 43 -16.97 3.16 16.56
CA ARG A 43 -17.25 4.11 17.64
C ARG A 43 -15.93 4.75 18.04
N VAL A 44 -15.93 6.06 18.23
CA VAL A 44 -14.79 6.75 18.85
C VAL A 44 -14.70 6.24 20.29
N GLN A 45 -13.65 5.48 20.58
CA GLN A 45 -13.29 5.15 21.95
C GLN A 45 -12.37 6.26 22.47
N PRO A 46 -12.78 7.04 23.48
CA PRO A 46 -11.86 7.96 24.12
C PRO A 46 -10.72 7.14 24.73
N LEU A 47 -9.54 7.29 24.16
CA LEU A 47 -8.31 6.71 24.66
C LEU A 47 -7.57 7.82 25.40
N ASP A 48 -7.40 7.65 26.70
CA ASP A 48 -6.49 8.48 27.48
C ASP A 48 -5.07 8.25 26.92
N THR A 49 -4.64 9.17 26.06
CA THR A 49 -3.37 9.04 25.35
C THR A 49 -2.36 9.93 26.04
N ALA A 50 -1.43 9.33 26.78
CA ALA A 50 -0.25 10.03 27.27
C ALA A 50 0.84 9.98 26.20
N LEU A 51 1.17 11.12 25.59
CA LEU A 51 2.29 11.23 24.64
C LEU A 51 3.57 11.58 25.39
N PHE A 52 4.47 10.62 25.52
CA PHE A 52 5.79 10.85 26.10
C PHE A 52 6.79 11.25 25.00
N ARG A 53 7.11 12.55 24.92
CA ARG A 53 7.95 13.13 23.86
C ARG A 53 9.46 12.98 24.06
N TYR A 54 9.90 12.59 25.25
CA TYR A 54 11.30 12.52 25.66
C TYR A 54 11.61 11.15 26.24
N PRO A 55 12.90 10.77 26.43
CA PRO A 55 13.24 9.50 27.04
C PRO A 55 12.53 9.32 28.38
N PHE A 56 11.88 8.17 28.56
CA PHE A 56 11.16 7.83 29.77
C PHE A 56 11.56 6.42 30.24
N ARG A 57 11.47 6.16 31.54
CA ARG A 57 11.52 4.80 32.09
C ARG A 57 10.14 4.41 32.60
N VAL A 58 9.65 3.26 32.16
CA VAL A 58 8.38 2.70 32.62
C VAL A 58 8.64 1.51 33.52
N ARG A 59 7.93 1.44 34.65
CA ARG A 59 7.82 0.26 35.51
C ARG A 59 6.34 -0.05 35.70
N VAL A 60 5.98 -1.32 35.56
CA VAL A 60 4.61 -1.81 35.81
C VAL A 60 4.63 -2.74 37.01
N GLN A 61 3.69 -2.55 37.93
CA GLN A 61 3.50 -3.40 39.11
C GLN A 61 2.01 -3.48 39.44
N GLY A 62 1.43 -4.68 39.32
CA GLY A 62 -0.01 -4.88 39.53
C GLY A 62 -0.84 -4.05 38.56
N ASP A 63 -1.79 -3.28 39.09
CA ASP A 63 -2.69 -2.38 38.37
C ASP A 63 -2.07 -0.99 38.09
N LYS A 64 -0.78 -0.80 38.38
CA LYS A 64 -0.11 0.49 38.27
C LYS A 64 1.02 0.50 37.26
N ALA A 65 1.07 1.57 36.47
CA ALA A 65 2.21 1.92 35.64
C ALA A 65 2.82 3.24 36.13
N VAL A 66 4.11 3.23 36.41
CA VAL A 66 4.89 4.42 36.79
C VAL A 66 5.78 4.81 35.64
N VAL A 67 5.67 6.06 35.20
CA VAL A 67 6.49 6.64 34.14
C VAL A 67 7.36 7.75 34.74
N MET A 68 8.67 7.57 34.69
CA MET A 68 9.64 8.57 35.12
C MET A 68 10.07 9.41 33.93
N ASP A 69 9.86 10.71 34.02
CA ASP A 69 10.36 11.69 33.05
C ASP A 69 11.87 11.90 33.27
N LEU A 70 12.67 11.73 32.21
CA LEU A 70 14.13 11.92 32.25
C LEU A 70 14.57 13.27 31.68
N HIS A 71 13.64 14.14 31.29
CA HIS A 71 13.95 15.41 30.65
C HIS A 71 14.26 16.54 31.65
N GLY A 72 13.56 16.56 32.79
CA GLY A 72 13.76 17.58 33.83
C GLY A 72 15.03 17.35 34.66
N THR A 73 15.62 18.43 35.18
CA THR A 73 16.58 18.35 36.31
C THR A 73 15.92 17.82 37.58
N ASP A 74 14.61 18.02 37.68
CA ASP A 74 13.74 17.46 38.69
C ASP A 74 13.17 16.13 38.17
N TYR A 75 13.41 15.04 38.90
CA TYR A 75 12.96 13.71 38.55
C TYR A 75 11.47 13.54 38.88
N PHE A 76 10.58 13.80 37.93
CA PHE A 76 9.14 13.60 38.10
C PHE A 76 8.70 12.18 37.72
N CYS A 77 7.77 11.62 38.49
CA CYS A 77 7.12 10.34 38.23
C CYS A 77 5.61 10.52 38.08
N HIS A 78 5.05 10.02 36.98
CA HIS A 78 3.61 9.97 36.72
C HIS A 78 3.10 8.55 36.99
N VAL A 79 2.02 8.42 37.77
CA VAL A 79 1.41 7.13 38.12
C VAL A 79 0.06 7.01 37.43
N PHE A 80 -0.11 5.94 36.65
CA PHE A 80 -1.35 5.58 35.97
C PHE A 80 -1.92 4.30 36.59
N HIS A 81 -3.24 4.24 36.76
CA HIS A 81 -3.95 3.01 37.11
C HIS A 81 -4.60 2.44 35.85
N TYR A 82 -4.40 1.15 35.61
CA TYR A 82 -5.08 0.40 34.56
C TYR A 82 -6.12 -0.53 35.20
N PRO A 83 -7.34 -0.63 34.63
CA PRO A 83 -8.35 -1.60 35.06
C PRO A 83 -7.94 -3.06 34.80
#